data_AF-A0A831SG13-F1
#
_entry.id   AF-A0A831SG13-F1
#
_cell.length_a   1.000
_cell.length_b   1.000
_cell.length_c   1.000
_cell.angle_alpha   90.00
_cell.angle_beta   90.00
_cell.angle_gamma   90.00
#
_symmetry.space_group_name_H-M   'P 1'
#
loop_
_entity.id
_entity.type
_entity.pdbx_description
1 polymer ?
#
loop_
_entity_poly.entity_id
_entity_poly.type
_entity_poly.pdbx_seq_one_letter_code
_entity_poly.pdbx_strand_id
1 'polypeptide(L)'
;MIGDEKDLKLSDNAITLLRRRYLLKNEKGEVIETPVEMFRRVAKAVAAADALYGDNPTSSEEEFYRLMTSLYFLPNSPTLMNAGTEIGQLSACFVLPVFD
;
A
#
# COMPACT_ATOMS: atom_id res chain seq x y z
N MET A 1 -5.77 -1.51 -20.39
CA MET A 1 -6.55 -0.54 -19.59
C MET A 1 -6.26 -0.89 -18.14
N ILE A 2 -5.45 -0.07 -17.47
CA ILE A 2 -5.15 -0.22 -16.04
C ILE A 2 -6.26 0.53 -15.30
N GLY A 3 -6.96 -0.17 -14.42
CA GLY A 3 -8.31 0.14 -13.91
C GLY A 3 -8.52 1.58 -13.45
N ASP A 4 -9.66 2.13 -13.86
CA ASP A 4 -10.18 3.43 -13.43
C ASP A 4 -10.56 3.36 -11.93
N GLU A 5 -10.57 4.50 -11.23
CA GLU A 5 -11.10 4.59 -9.85
C GLU A 5 -12.52 4.00 -9.72
N LYS A 6 -13.29 3.98 -10.81
CA LYS A 6 -14.65 3.42 -10.89
C LYS A 6 -14.71 1.90 -10.77
N ASP A 7 -13.60 1.19 -11.02
CA ASP A 7 -13.55 -0.27 -10.94
C ASP A 7 -13.35 -0.77 -9.52
N LEU A 8 -12.82 0.09 -8.63
CA LEU A 8 -12.69 -0.20 -7.21
C LEU A 8 -14.06 -0.07 -6.53
N LYS A 9 -14.66 -1.21 -6.17
CA LYS A 9 -15.91 -1.28 -5.39
C LYS A 9 -15.70 -0.91 -3.92
N LEU A 10 -15.23 0.31 -3.66
CA LEU A 10 -15.04 0.85 -2.31
C LEU A 10 -16.30 1.60 -1.87
N SER A 11 -16.65 1.47 -0.58
CA SER A 11 -17.73 2.27 0.01
C SER A 11 -17.28 3.70 0.30
N ASP A 12 -18.22 4.64 0.40
CA ASP A 12 -17.93 6.03 0.77
C ASP A 12 -17.16 6.14 2.10
N ASN A 13 -17.48 5.26 3.05
CA ASN A 13 -16.77 5.17 4.33
C ASN A 13 -15.32 4.72 4.14
N ALA A 14 -15.08 3.72 3.27
CA ALA A 14 -13.72 3.29 2.95
C ALA A 14 -12.92 4.41 2.28
N ILE A 15 -13.51 5.10 1.30
CA ILE A 15 -12.88 6.25 0.63
C ILE A 15 -12.54 7.35 1.64
N THR A 16 -13.47 7.66 2.55
CA THR A 16 -13.25 8.65 3.61
C THR A 16 -12.10 8.25 4.53
N LEU A 17 -12.03 6.97 4.93
CA LEU A 17 -10.95 6.44 5.76
C LEU A 17 -9.60 6.51 5.06
N LEU A 18 -9.55 6.11 3.79
CA LEU A 18 -8.35 6.16 2.95
C LEU A 18 -7.80 7.58 2.85
N ARG A 19 -8.64 8.55 2.47
CA ARG A 19 -8.23 9.97 2.40
C ARG A 19 -7.72 10.52 3.73
N ARG A 20 -8.32 10.09 4.84
CA ARG A 20 -7.94 10.58 6.16
C ARG A 20 -6.59 10.04 6.62
N ARG A 21 -6.31 8.76 6.39
CA ARG A 21 -5.24 8.02 7.05
C ARG A 21 -4.18 7.38 6.16
N TYR A 22 -4.51 7.01 4.92
CA TYR A 22 -3.67 6.10 4.13
C TYR A 22 -3.10 6.72 2.86
N LEU A 23 -3.87 7.58 2.19
CA LEU A 23 -3.41 8.25 0.98
C LEU A 23 -2.30 9.25 1.33
N LEU A 24 -1.27 9.28 0.49
CA LEU A 24 -0.16 10.23 0.67
C LEU A 24 -0.65 11.67 0.62
N LYS A 25 0.02 12.50 1.42
CA LYS A 25 -0.22 13.92 1.52
C LYS A 25 1.07 14.68 1.26
N ASN A 26 0.95 15.84 0.63
CA ASN A 26 2.08 16.75 0.51
C ASN A 26 2.38 17.47 1.83
N GLU A 27 3.40 18.31 1.84
CA GLU A 27 3.82 19.11 3.00
C GLU A 27 2.73 20.05 3.53
N LYS A 28 1.75 20.44 2.69
CA LYS A 28 0.60 21.26 3.07
C LYS A 28 -0.54 20.43 3.66
N GLY A 29 -0.39 19.11 3.75
CA GLY A 29 -1.41 18.18 4.22
C GLY A 29 -2.52 17.86 3.21
N GLU A 30 -2.34 18.26 1.94
CA GLU A 30 -3.31 17.99 0.87
C GLU A 30 -3.09 16.57 0.34
N VAL A 31 -4.18 15.84 0.10
CA VAL A 31 -4.12 14.48 -0.45
C VAL A 31 -3.66 14.55 -1.91
N ILE A 32 -2.59 13.82 -2.25
CA ILE A 32 -1.97 13.82 -3.58
C ILE A 32 -1.99 12.44 -4.24
N GLU A 33 -2.74 11.50 -3.67
CA GLU A 33 -2.80 10.11 -4.11
C GLU A 33 -4.25 9.62 -4.09
N THR A 34 -4.62 8.83 -5.10
CA THR A 34 -5.89 8.11 -5.22
C THR A 34 -5.80 6.69 -4.63
N PRO A 35 -6.91 6.03 -4.29
CA PRO A 35 -6.88 4.62 -3.85
C PRO A 35 -6.20 3.67 -4.84
N VAL A 36 -6.39 3.89 -6.15
CA VAL A 36 -5.74 3.12 -7.21
C VAL A 36 -4.22 3.28 -7.14
N GLU A 37 -3.74 4.52 -7.05
CA GLU A 37 -2.32 4.84 -6.96
C GLU A 37 -1.71 4.29 -5.67
N MET A 38 -2.42 4.37 -4.54
CA MET A 38 -2.00 3.78 -3.27
C MET A 38 -1.78 2.27 -3.41
N PHE A 39 -2.75 1.52 -3.95
CA PHE A 39 -2.58 0.08 -4.15
C PHE A 39 -1.44 -0.24 -5.12
N ARG A 40 -1.27 0.54 -6.19
CA ARG A 40 -0.18 0.36 -7.14
C ARG A 40 1.18 0.64 -6.50
N ARG A 41 1.33 1.72 -5.73
CA ARG A 41 2.53 2.05 -4.95
C ARG A 41 2.91 0.92 -4.01
N VAL A 42 1.94 0.43 -3.23
CA VAL A 42 2.17 -0.65 -2.27
C VAL A 42 2.59 -1.94 -2.99
N ALA A 43 1.89 -2.32 -4.06
CA ALA A 43 2.19 -3.52 -4.83
C ALA A 43 3.62 -3.49 -5.39
N LYS A 44 3.99 -2.39 -6.04
CA LYS A 44 5.32 -2.17 -6.59
C LYS A 44 6.41 -2.23 -5.53
N ALA A 45 6.20 -1.55 -4.40
CA ALA A 45 7.18 -1.49 -3.32
C ALA A 45 7.44 -2.86 -2.68
N VAL A 46 6.39 -3.67 -2.49
CA VAL A 46 6.52 -5.01 -1.92
C VAL A 46 7.15 -5.98 -2.93
N ALA A 47 6.71 -5.94 -4.20
CA ALA A 47 7.23 -6.80 -5.25
C ALA A 47 8.72 -6.56 -5.58
N ALA A 48 9.25 -5.37 -5.30
CA ALA A 48 10.66 -5.06 -5.52
C ALA A 48 11.62 -6.00 -4.77
N ALA A 49 11.18 -6.63 -3.67
CA ALA A 49 11.97 -7.60 -2.92
C ALA A 49 12.30 -8.86 -3.74
N ASP A 50 11.47 -9.23 -4.72
CA ASP A 50 11.63 -10.45 -5.52
C ASP A 50 12.89 -10.43 -6.37
N ALA A 51 13.34 -9.24 -6.79
CA ALA A 51 14.61 -9.07 -7.51
C ALA A 51 15.81 -9.55 -6.69
N LEU A 52 15.73 -9.51 -5.35
CA LEU A 52 16.79 -9.99 -4.46
C LEU A 52 16.89 -11.53 -4.45
N TYR A 53 15.85 -12.23 -4.90
CA TYR A 53 15.75 -13.68 -4.93
C TYR A 53 15.77 -14.27 -6.34
N GLY A 54 16.05 -13.44 -7.36
CA GLY A 54 16.17 -13.87 -8.76
C GLY A 54 14.85 -14.08 -9.49
N ASP A 55 13.74 -13.59 -8.95
CA ASP A 55 12.43 -13.63 -9.60
C ASP A 55 12.11 -12.27 -10.27
N ASN A 56 10.99 -12.20 -11.02
CA ASN A 56 10.56 -11.00 -11.75
C ASN A 56 9.55 -10.18 -10.93
N PRO A 57 9.94 -9.00 -10.40
CA PRO A 57 9.04 -8.12 -9.63
C PRO A 57 7.76 -7.71 -10.36
N THR A 58 7.79 -7.65 -11.69
CA THR A 58 6.66 -7.18 -12.49
C THR A 58 5.46 -8.13 -12.39
N SER A 59 5.73 -9.44 -12.33
CA SER A 59 4.68 -10.45 -12.19
C SER A 59 3.99 -10.34 -10.82
N SER A 60 4.79 -10.24 -9.77
CA SER A 60 4.30 -10.12 -8.40
C SER A 60 3.61 -8.79 -8.13
N GLU A 61 4.07 -7.68 -8.73
CA GLU A 61 3.40 -6.38 -8.64
C GLU A 61 1.95 -6.48 -9.13
N GLU A 62 1.71 -7.07 -10.30
CA GLU A 62 0.36 -7.22 -10.85
C GLU A 62 -0.50 -8.17 -10.00
N GLU A 63 0.08 -9.24 -9.46
CA GLU A 63 -0.63 -10.14 -8.55
C GLU A 63 -1.02 -9.44 -7.25
N PHE A 64 -0.10 -8.75 -6.59
CA PHE A 64 -0.37 -8.02 -5.35
C PHE A 64 -1.39 -6.91 -5.56
N TYR A 65 -1.29 -6.18 -6.67
CA TYR A 65 -2.27 -5.17 -7.04
C TYR A 65 -3.67 -5.78 -7.20
N ARG A 66 -3.79 -6.91 -7.92
CA ARG A 66 -5.06 -7.63 -8.08
C ARG A 66 -5.63 -8.11 -6.74
N LEU A 67 -4.79 -8.67 -5.86
CA LEU A 67 -5.22 -9.16 -4.54
C LEU A 67 -5.77 -8.02 -3.67
N MET A 68 -5.12 -6.86 -3.69
CA MET A 68 -5.56 -5.69 -2.90
C MET A 68 -6.81 -5.03 -3.50
N THR A 69 -6.87 -4.83 -4.81
CA THR A 69 -8.01 -4.18 -5.46
C THR A 69 -9.28 -5.04 -5.46
N SER A 70 -9.14 -6.37 -5.45
CA SER A 70 -10.24 -7.31 -5.24
C SER A 70 -10.65 -7.46 -3.76
N LEU A 71 -9.92 -6.84 -2.84
CA LEU A 71 -10.09 -6.97 -1.39
C LEU A 71 -9.93 -8.42 -0.87
N TYR A 72 -9.29 -9.30 -1.64
CA TYR A 72 -9.02 -10.68 -1.23
C TYR A 72 -7.94 -10.72 -0.14
N PHE A 73 -6.95 -9.82 -0.23
CA PHE A 73 -5.91 -9.64 0.77
C PHE A 73 -5.53 -8.17 0.89
N LEU A 74 -5.39 -7.70 2.13
CA LEU A 74 -4.84 -6.38 2.43
C LEU A 74 -3.71 -6.54 3.45
N PRO A 75 -2.55 -5.88 3.25
CA PRO A 75 -1.53 -5.84 4.27
C PRO A 75 -1.98 -4.95 5.44
N ASN A 76 -1.22 -4.98 6.53
CA ASN A 76 -1.49 -4.16 7.71
C ASN A 76 -1.40 -2.64 7.41
N SER A 77 -1.84 -1.82 8.36
CA SER A 77 -1.87 -0.36 8.18
C SER A 77 -0.51 0.28 7.86
N PRO A 78 0.60 -0.05 8.55
CA PRO A 78 1.91 0.53 8.23
C PRO A 78 2.37 0.24 6.80
N THR A 79 2.08 -0.95 6.26
CA THR A 79 2.39 -1.25 4.86
C THR A 79 1.63 -0.33 3.90
N LEU A 80 0.31 -0.15 4.10
CA LEU A 80 -0.49 0.73 3.25
C LEU A 80 -0.04 2.20 3.32
N MET A 81 0.32 2.66 4.52
CA MET A 81 0.75 4.03 4.78
C MET A 81 2.15 4.34 4.23
N ASN A 82 3.10 3.41 4.41
CA ASN A 82 4.53 3.74 4.31
C ASN A 82 5.26 3.04 3.16
N ALA A 83 4.68 2.02 2.52
CA ALA A 83 5.36 1.32 1.43
C ALA A 83 5.70 2.27 0.27
N GLY A 84 6.94 2.27 -0.21
CA GLY A 84 7.39 3.17 -1.27
C GLY A 84 7.55 4.64 -0.85
N THR A 85 7.52 4.94 0.45
CA THR A 85 7.86 6.26 1.02
C THR A 85 9.25 6.24 1.66
N GLU A 86 9.79 7.41 2.01
CA GLU A 86 11.08 7.53 2.71
C GLU A 86 11.09 6.86 4.10
N ILE A 87 9.95 6.80 4.80
CA ILE A 87 9.85 6.19 6.13
C ILE A 87 10.09 4.68 6.07
N GLY A 88 9.55 4.01 5.05
CA GLY A 88 9.83 2.59 4.75
C GLY A 88 9.45 1.55 5.82
N GLN A 89 8.79 1.95 6.92
CA GLN A 89 8.47 1.09 8.05
C GLN A 89 7.13 0.36 7.82
N LEU A 90 7.17 -0.96 7.55
CA LEU A 90 5.99 -1.75 7.11
C LEU A 90 5.37 -2.68 8.18
N SER A 91 6.06 -2.90 9.30
CA SER A 91 5.63 -3.77 10.42
C SER A 91 4.79 -3.02 11.46
N ALA A 92 3.74 -3.63 12.00
CA ALA A 92 2.93 -2.99 13.04
C ALA A 92 3.33 -3.35 14.48
N CYS A 93 4.04 -4.46 14.66
CA CYS A 93 4.28 -5.06 15.97
C CYS A 93 5.78 -5.13 16.23
N PHE A 94 6.19 -4.67 17.40
CA PHE A 94 7.57 -4.71 17.90
C PHE A 94 7.56 -5.21 19.33
N VAL A 95 8.54 -6.04 19.67
CA VAL A 95 8.77 -6.51 21.04
C VAL A 95 10.19 -6.09 21.43
N LEU A 96 10.33 -5.39 22.55
CA LEU A 96 11.61 -4.88 23.03
C LEU A 96 11.92 -5.51 24.40
N PRO A 97 13.18 -5.93 24.65
CA PRO A 97 13.57 -6.40 25.97
C PRO A 97 13.63 -5.22 26.96
N VAL A 98 13.27 -5.49 28.22
CA VAL A 98 13.50 -4.58 29.35
C VAL A 98 14.42 -5.31 30.31
N PHE A 99 15.63 -4.78 30.46
CA PHE A 99 16.63 -5.33 31.38
C PHE A 99 16.42 -4.73 32.78
N ASP A 100 16.81 -5.49 33.80
CA ASP A 100 16.83 -5.05 35.20
C ASP A 100 17.75 -3.83 35.42
#